data_AF-A0A7J5GSM8-F1
#
_entry.id   AF-A0A7J5GSM8-F1
#
_cell.length_a   1.000
_cell.length_b   1.000
_cell.length_c   1.000
_cell.angle_alpha   90.00
_cell.angle_beta   90.00
_cell.angle_gamma   90.00
#
_symmetry.space_group_name_H-M   'P 1'
#
loop_
_entity.id
_entity.type
_entity.pdbx_description
1 polymer ?
#
loop_
_entity_poly.entity_id
_entity_poly.type
_entity_poly.pdbx_seq_one_letter_code
_entity_poly.pdbx_strand_id
1 'polypeptide(L)'
;MRSTFKVLFYVKKGSEQPNGNLPLMCRITVDGEIKQFSCKMDVPLRLWDVKNSRASGKSVEAQRINLAVDKIRVEVNRRYQELMQTDGYVTAAKLKDAYLGIGVKQETLLKLFEQHNAEFEKKVGHSGAQGTFTRYRTVCNHIREFLPHTYKREDIPLKELNLTFINDFEYFLRTEKKCRTNTVWGYMIVLKHIVSIARNDGRLPFNPFAGYINSPESVDRGYITKEEIHTMMNTEMPDKTHELVRDLFLFSVFTGLAYSDVKNLTTDNLQTFFDGNLWIITRRKKTNTESNIRLLDVPRKIIEKYKGMAKDNKVFPMPSNTT
;
A
#
# COMPACT_ATOMS: atom_id res chain seq x y z
N MET A 1 4.02 21.37 28.45
CA MET A 1 5.17 20.65 29.04
C MET A 1 6.43 21.11 28.31
N ARG A 2 7.42 21.71 28.98
CA ARG A 2 8.69 22.08 28.32
C ARG A 2 9.54 20.80 28.24
N SER A 3 9.75 20.28 27.03
CA SER A 3 10.71 19.19 26.81
C SER A 3 12.11 19.64 27.24
N THR A 4 12.81 18.79 27.99
CA THR A 4 14.14 19.07 28.53
C THR A 4 15.20 18.51 27.59
N PHE A 5 16.07 19.37 27.08
CA PHE A 5 17.13 18.99 26.13
C PHE A 5 18.49 19.50 26.61
N LYS A 6 19.49 18.60 26.66
CA LYS A 6 20.87 18.93 27.06
C LYS A 6 21.89 18.18 26.21
N VAL A 7 22.96 18.87 25.83
CA VAL A 7 24.12 18.31 25.13
C VAL A 7 25.37 18.50 26.00
N LEU A 8 26.08 17.41 26.27
CA LEU A 8 27.29 17.41 27.10
C LEU A 8 28.42 16.68 26.39
N PHE A 9 29.64 17.22 26.46
CA PHE A 9 30.84 16.60 25.92
C PHE A 9 31.73 16.12 27.05
N TYR A 10 32.33 14.94 26.88
CA TYR A 10 33.23 14.39 27.89
C TYR A 10 34.26 13.45 27.25
N VAL A 11 35.43 13.34 27.86
CA VAL A 11 36.43 12.33 27.48
C VAL A 11 36.16 11.01 28.20
N LYS A 12 36.18 9.89 27.49
CA LYS A 12 35.89 8.58 28.07
C LYS A 12 37.15 7.99 28.71
N LYS A 13 37.28 8.14 30.02
CA LYS A 13 38.37 7.54 30.83
C LYS A 13 38.37 6.01 30.69
N GLY A 14 39.55 5.39 30.67
CA GLY A 14 39.72 3.93 30.51
C GLY A 14 39.54 3.43 29.07
N SER A 15 39.60 4.30 28.07
CA SER A 15 39.61 3.95 26.64
C SER A 15 40.71 4.73 25.92
N GLU A 16 41.90 4.73 26.52
CA GLU A 16 43.08 5.42 25.97
C GLU A 16 43.48 4.80 24.63
N GLN A 17 43.74 5.68 23.66
CA GLN A 17 44.29 5.29 22.38
C GLN A 17 45.80 5.05 22.49
N PRO A 18 46.44 4.37 21.52
CA PRO A 18 47.89 4.11 21.55
C PRO A 18 48.77 5.38 21.68
N ASN A 19 48.23 6.54 21.34
CA ASN A 19 48.89 7.85 21.47
C ASN A 19 48.70 8.52 22.85
N GLY A 20 48.04 7.86 23.81
CA GLY A 20 47.75 8.39 25.15
C GLY A 20 46.57 9.38 25.23
N ASN A 21 45.88 9.64 24.12
CA ASN A 21 44.69 10.51 24.10
C ASN A 21 43.41 9.73 24.42
N LEU A 22 42.40 10.45 24.89
CA LEU A 22 41.09 9.89 25.22
C LEU A 22 40.04 10.26 24.17
N PRO A 23 39.16 9.34 23.77
CA PRO A 23 38.12 9.62 22.80
C PRO A 23 37.09 10.59 23.39
N LEU A 24 36.77 11.61 22.61
CA LEU A 24 35.73 12.57 22.91
C LEU A 24 34.35 11.99 22.60
N MET A 25 33.47 12.04 23.58
CA MET A 25 32.10 11.56 23.52
C MET A 25 31.13 12.72 23.61
N CYS A 26 30.04 12.62 22.86
CA CYS A 26 28.86 13.48 23.00
C CYS A 26 27.75 12.68 23.70
N ARG A 27 27.15 13.30 24.72
CA ARG A 27 25.97 12.81 25.44
C ARG A 27 24.82 13.76 25.19
N ILE A 28 23.71 13.20 24.71
CA ILE A 28 22.44 13.90 24.55
C ILE A 28 21.45 13.39 25.60
N THR A 29 20.71 14.31 26.21
CA THR A 29 19.64 14.02 27.16
C THR A 29 18.36 14.68 26.64
N VAL A 30 17.31 13.88 26.44
CA VAL A 30 15.98 14.34 26.02
C VAL A 30 14.97 13.73 26.96
N ASP A 31 14.23 14.55 27.71
CA ASP A 31 13.18 14.12 28.65
C ASP A 31 13.61 13.00 29.61
N GLY A 32 14.84 13.12 30.12
CA GLY A 32 15.46 12.17 31.05
C GLY A 32 16.13 10.96 30.38
N GLU A 33 15.86 10.67 29.10
CA GLU A 33 16.54 9.61 28.36
C GLU A 33 17.92 10.07 27.88
N ILE A 34 18.95 9.25 28.13
CA ILE A 34 20.34 9.55 27.76
C ILE A 34 20.80 8.63 26.63
N LYS A 35 21.37 9.21 25.57
CA LYS A 35 22.16 8.49 24.56
C LYS A 35 23.51 9.14 24.36
N GLN A 36 24.49 8.35 23.94
CA GLN A 36 25.85 8.82 23.69
C GLN A 36 26.43 8.25 22.39
N PHE A 37 27.34 9.00 21.79
CA PHE A 37 28.05 8.63 20.57
C PHE A 37 29.47 9.25 20.58
N SER A 38 30.38 8.63 19.83
CA SER A 38 31.75 9.13 19.67
C SER A 38 31.79 10.31 18.70
N CYS A 39 32.55 11.35 19.05
CA CYS A 39 32.82 12.49 18.19
C CYS A 39 33.89 12.21 17.11
N LYS A 40 34.40 10.96 17.04
CA LYS A 40 35.47 10.53 16.12
C LYS A 40 36.73 11.39 16.23
N MET A 41 37.05 11.81 17.46
CA MET A 41 38.27 12.54 17.76
C MET A 41 38.76 12.22 19.16
N ASP A 42 40.06 12.34 19.36
CA ASP A 42 40.72 12.11 20.63
C ASP A 42 41.28 13.41 21.17
N VAL A 43 41.28 13.54 22.49
CA VAL A 43 41.68 14.75 23.21
C VAL A 43 42.73 14.38 24.27
N PRO A 44 43.86 15.11 24.36
CA PRO A 44 44.80 14.95 25.46
C PRO A 44 44.15 15.31 26.80
N LEU A 45 44.30 14.45 27.80
CA LEU A 45 43.68 14.66 29.12
C LEU A 45 44.08 15.99 29.77
N ARG A 46 45.34 16.42 29.57
CA ARG A 46 45.88 17.70 30.07
C ARG A 46 45.17 18.94 29.50
N LEU A 47 44.54 18.79 28.33
CA LEU A 47 43.87 19.89 27.65
C LEU A 47 42.37 19.91 27.92
N TRP A 48 41.76 18.91 28.55
CA TRP A 48 40.31 18.86 28.71
C TRP A 48 39.84 19.41 30.05
N ASP A 49 39.02 20.47 30.01
CA ASP A 49 38.32 21.02 31.16
C ASP A 49 36.97 20.33 31.34
N VAL A 50 36.87 19.54 32.40
CA VAL A 50 35.65 18.79 32.76
C VAL A 50 34.50 19.72 33.13
N LYS A 51 34.77 20.82 33.83
CA LYS A 51 33.73 21.75 34.32
C LYS A 51 33.07 22.47 33.16
N ASN A 52 33.88 22.90 32.19
CA ASN A 52 33.40 23.65 31.03
C ASN A 52 33.04 22.76 29.83
N SER A 53 33.37 21.46 29.88
CA SER A 53 33.21 20.51 28.76
C SER A 53 33.87 21.01 27.47
N ARG A 54 35.09 21.55 27.60
CA ARG A 54 35.85 22.22 26.54
C ARG A 54 37.35 21.98 26.72
N ALA A 55 38.13 22.22 25.67
CA ALA A 55 39.58 22.25 25.81
C ALA A 55 40.05 23.57 26.47
N SER A 56 40.94 23.49 27.45
CA SER A 56 41.55 24.61 28.18
C SER A 56 42.80 25.13 27.48
N GLY A 57 43.01 26.44 27.55
CA GLY A 57 44.19 27.12 27.00
C GLY A 57 43.96 27.71 25.61
N LYS A 58 45.03 28.30 25.04
CA LYS A 58 45.02 29.01 23.75
C LYS A 58 45.85 28.30 22.66
N SER A 59 46.24 27.04 22.88
CA SER A 59 46.99 26.29 21.88
C SER A 59 46.15 26.06 20.62
N VAL A 60 46.81 25.91 19.47
CA VAL A 60 46.15 25.59 18.19
C VAL A 60 45.31 24.31 18.32
N GLU A 61 45.81 23.33 19.07
CA GLU A 61 45.10 22.07 19.37
C GLU A 61 43.83 22.31 20.20
N ALA A 62 43.89 23.12 21.26
CA ALA A 62 42.73 23.45 22.08
C ALA A 62 41.66 24.21 21.28
N GLN A 63 42.08 25.15 20.41
CA GLN A 63 41.17 25.86 19.50
C GLN A 63 40.49 24.91 18.51
N ARG A 64 41.25 23.98 17.91
CA ARG A 64 40.71 22.97 16.98
C ARG A 64 39.67 22.07 17.64
N ILE A 65 39.94 21.59 18.85
CA ILE A 65 39.00 20.76 19.63
C ILE A 65 37.72 21.55 19.91
N ASN A 66 37.87 22.79 20.39
CA ASN A 66 36.73 23.65 20.72
C ASN A 66 35.86 23.98 19.50
N LEU A 67 36.47 24.27 18.35
CA LEU A 67 35.74 24.49 17.08
C LEU A 67 34.95 23.25 16.66
N ALA A 68 35.51 22.05 16.82
CA ALA A 68 34.80 20.82 16.51
C ALA A 68 33.63 20.56 17.48
N VAL A 69 33.84 20.77 18.78
CA VAL A 69 32.78 20.69 19.81
C VAL A 69 31.63 21.65 19.46
N ASP A 70 31.96 22.89 19.08
CA ASP A 70 30.96 23.90 18.70
C ASP A 70 30.19 23.49 17.44
N LYS A 71 30.89 23.00 16.41
CA LYS A 71 30.26 22.50 15.18
C LYS A 71 29.30 21.34 15.46
N ILE A 72 29.71 20.37 16.29
CA ILE A 72 28.85 19.25 16.68
C ILE A 72 27.64 19.76 17.46
N ARG A 73 27.85 20.67 18.41
CA ARG A 73 26.76 21.26 19.20
C ARG A 73 25.75 21.96 18.31
N VAL A 74 26.18 22.79 17.37
CA VAL A 74 25.30 23.49 16.43
C VAL A 74 24.48 22.49 15.62
N GLU A 75 25.12 21.47 15.06
CA GLU A 75 24.42 20.47 14.22
C GLU A 75 23.40 19.65 15.03
N VAL A 76 23.75 19.18 16.23
CA VAL A 76 22.81 18.44 17.10
C VAL A 76 21.61 19.32 17.48
N ASN A 77 21.84 20.60 17.81
CA ASN A 77 20.75 21.54 18.08
C ASN A 77 19.85 21.74 16.86
N ARG A 78 20.43 21.90 15.67
CA ARG A 78 19.69 22.04 14.42
C ARG A 78 18.78 20.84 14.16
N ARG A 79 19.31 19.61 14.29
CA ARG A 79 18.53 18.37 14.13
C ARG A 79 17.41 18.24 15.15
N TYR A 80 17.65 18.64 16.40
CA TYR A 80 16.58 18.66 17.42
C TYR A 80 15.43 19.59 17.01
N GLN A 81 15.73 20.81 16.53
CA GLN A 81 14.71 21.75 16.07
C GLN A 81 13.94 21.22 14.85
N GLU A 82 14.64 20.65 13.86
CA GLU A 82 14.01 20.03 12.68
C GLU A 82 13.05 18.90 13.07
N LEU A 83 13.46 18.00 13.97
CA LEU A 83 12.63 16.89 14.43
C LEU A 83 11.42 17.39 15.24
N MET A 84 11.61 18.39 16.09
CA MET A 84 10.50 18.98 16.86
C MET A 84 9.47 19.66 15.95
N GLN A 85 9.92 20.35 14.89
CA GLN A 85 9.03 20.98 13.91
C GLN A 85 8.30 19.96 13.02
N THR A 86 8.99 18.89 12.61
CA THR A 86 8.44 17.90 11.68
C THR A 86 7.50 16.92 12.37
N ASP A 87 7.89 16.41 13.54
CA ASP A 87 7.24 15.26 14.18
C ASP A 87 6.48 15.64 15.47
N GLY A 88 6.64 16.86 15.98
CA GLY A 88 6.02 17.35 17.21
C GLY A 88 6.60 16.78 18.51
N TYR A 89 7.54 15.83 18.44
CA TYR A 89 8.28 15.28 19.57
C TYR A 89 9.68 14.79 19.16
N VAL A 90 10.59 14.68 20.13
CA VAL A 90 11.95 14.19 19.92
C VAL A 90 12.33 13.19 21.01
N THR A 91 12.98 12.08 20.66
CA THR A 91 13.60 11.16 21.63
C THR A 91 15.11 11.18 21.50
N ALA A 92 15.83 10.79 22.55
CA ALA A 92 17.30 10.77 22.52
C ALA A 92 17.83 9.78 21.47
N ALA A 93 17.16 8.64 21.26
CA ALA A 93 17.50 7.71 20.19
C ALA A 93 17.35 8.35 18.80
N LYS A 94 16.18 8.94 18.52
CA LYS A 94 15.87 9.57 17.23
C LYS A 94 16.81 10.71 16.89
N LEU A 95 17.19 11.52 17.88
CA LEU A 95 18.15 12.61 17.69
C LEU A 95 19.58 12.09 17.41
N LYS A 96 20.03 11.06 18.13
CA LYS A 96 21.33 10.41 17.87
C LYS A 96 21.36 9.84 16.46
N ASP A 97 20.32 9.13 16.07
CA ASP A 97 20.16 8.48 14.78
C ASP A 97 20.18 9.51 13.64
N ALA A 98 19.40 10.59 13.77
CA ALA A 98 19.40 11.71 12.84
C ALA A 98 20.78 12.38 12.71
N TYR A 99 21.51 12.58 13.82
CA TYR A 99 22.85 13.17 13.79
C TYR A 99 23.89 12.24 13.15
N LEU A 100 23.87 10.95 13.48
CA LEU A 100 24.82 9.96 12.96
C LEU A 100 24.51 9.54 11.52
N GLY A 101 23.39 10.01 10.95
CA GLY A 101 22.88 9.53 9.66
C GLY A 101 22.46 8.06 9.69
N ILE A 102 22.28 7.49 10.88
CA ILE A 102 21.84 6.11 11.08
C ILE A 102 20.33 6.17 11.24
N GLY A 103 19.56 5.50 10.39
CA GLY A 103 18.17 5.20 10.76
C GLY A 103 17.11 6.27 10.45
N VAL A 104 17.32 7.16 9.48
CA VAL A 104 16.16 7.47 8.61
C VAL A 104 16.04 6.24 7.71
N LYS A 105 15.30 5.21 8.15
CA LYS A 105 14.83 4.18 7.22
C LYS A 105 14.11 4.96 6.13
N GLN A 106 14.75 5.16 4.99
CA GLN A 106 14.08 5.79 3.87
C GLN A 106 12.88 4.90 3.60
N GLU A 107 11.69 5.44 3.85
CA GLU A 107 10.48 4.75 3.46
C GLU A 107 10.46 4.77 1.95
N THR A 108 10.41 3.57 1.39
CA THR A 108 10.47 3.34 -0.05
C THR A 108 9.12 2.88 -0.57
N LEU A 109 8.93 3.02 -1.87
CA LEU A 109 7.67 2.68 -2.52
C LEU A 109 7.35 1.18 -2.41
N LEU A 110 8.30 0.28 -2.68
CA LEU A 110 8.01 -1.16 -2.62
C LEU A 110 7.68 -1.61 -1.22
N LYS A 111 8.42 -1.13 -0.21
CA LYS A 111 8.16 -1.46 1.19
C LYS A 111 6.76 -1.01 1.64
N LEU A 112 6.33 0.19 1.25
CA LEU A 112 4.97 0.66 1.52
C LEU A 112 3.92 -0.24 0.84
N PHE A 113 4.17 -0.63 -0.41
CA PHE A 113 3.29 -1.54 -1.15
C PHE A 113 3.18 -2.91 -0.47
N GLU A 114 4.30 -3.48 -0.03
CA GLU A 114 4.36 -4.77 0.66
C GLU A 114 3.62 -4.74 1.99
N GLN A 115 3.82 -3.67 2.78
CA GLN A 115 3.07 -3.48 4.03
C GLN A 115 1.57 -3.40 3.76
N HIS A 116 1.15 -2.56 2.81
CA HIS A 116 -0.26 -2.45 2.43
C HIS A 116 -0.83 -3.79 1.98
N ASN A 117 -0.10 -4.56 1.17
CA ASN A 117 -0.54 -5.86 0.67
C ASN A 117 -0.70 -6.87 1.80
N ALA A 118 0.24 -6.94 2.76
CA ALA A 118 0.13 -7.81 3.92
C ALA A 118 -1.07 -7.46 4.81
N GLU A 119 -1.39 -6.17 4.95
CA GLU A 119 -2.59 -5.73 5.67
C GLU A 119 -3.88 -6.01 4.89
N PHE A 120 -3.86 -5.84 3.57
CA PHE A 120 -5.02 -6.11 2.72
C PHE A 120 -5.33 -7.61 2.64
N GLU A 121 -4.32 -8.46 2.61
CA GLU A 121 -4.46 -9.92 2.63
C GLU A 121 -5.27 -10.39 3.84
N LYS A 122 -5.00 -9.83 5.03
CA LYS A 122 -5.77 -10.12 6.25
C LYS A 122 -7.24 -9.71 6.15
N LYS A 123 -7.56 -8.74 5.29
CA LYS A 123 -8.94 -8.27 5.06
C LYS A 123 -9.68 -9.12 4.03
N VAL A 124 -8.97 -9.92 3.22
CA VAL A 124 -9.58 -10.80 2.22
C VAL A 124 -10.55 -11.77 2.91
N GLY A 125 -11.74 -11.91 2.33
CA GLY A 125 -12.79 -12.78 2.86
C GLY A 125 -13.67 -12.12 3.93
N HIS A 126 -13.25 -10.97 4.47
CA HIS A 126 -14.05 -10.17 5.41
C HIS A 126 -14.60 -8.91 4.73
N SER A 127 -13.71 -7.94 4.47
CA SER A 127 -14.04 -6.65 3.85
C SER A 127 -13.30 -6.43 2.52
N GLY A 128 -12.29 -7.26 2.24
CA GLY A 128 -11.51 -7.22 1.00
C GLY A 128 -11.93 -8.31 0.01
N ALA A 129 -12.03 -7.94 -1.27
CA ALA A 129 -12.24 -8.90 -2.35
C ALA A 129 -10.89 -9.46 -2.85
N GLN A 130 -10.82 -10.78 -3.08
CA GLN A 130 -9.61 -11.44 -3.60
C GLN A 130 -9.14 -10.82 -4.92
N GLY A 131 -10.05 -10.47 -5.84
CA GLY A 131 -9.69 -9.84 -7.11
C GLY A 131 -9.01 -8.47 -6.94
N THR A 132 -9.38 -7.72 -5.90
CA THR A 132 -8.72 -6.46 -5.56
C THR A 132 -7.31 -6.70 -5.02
N PHE A 133 -7.14 -7.70 -4.15
CA PHE A 133 -5.82 -8.09 -3.64
C PHE A 133 -4.87 -8.54 -4.75
N THR A 134 -5.35 -9.40 -5.66
CA THR A 134 -4.57 -9.83 -6.83
C THR A 134 -4.08 -8.63 -7.63
N ARG A 135 -4.94 -7.62 -7.85
CA ARG A 135 -4.55 -6.40 -8.58
C ARG A 135 -3.45 -5.63 -7.85
N TYR A 136 -3.54 -5.45 -6.54
CA TYR A 136 -2.46 -4.80 -5.77
C TYR A 136 -1.13 -5.56 -5.86
N ARG A 137 -1.17 -6.90 -5.78
CA ARG A 137 0.02 -7.74 -5.99
C ARG A 137 0.60 -7.58 -7.39
N THR A 138 -0.25 -7.58 -8.43
CA THR A 138 0.19 -7.40 -9.82
C THR A 138 0.90 -6.06 -10.01
N VAL A 139 0.34 -4.95 -9.51
CA VAL A 139 0.97 -3.64 -9.65
C VAL A 139 2.28 -3.57 -8.86
N CYS A 140 2.33 -4.11 -7.64
CA CYS A 140 3.56 -4.22 -6.85
C CYS A 140 4.66 -4.96 -7.62
N ASN A 141 4.32 -6.08 -8.26
CA ASN A 141 5.26 -6.85 -9.08
C ASN A 141 5.73 -6.04 -10.30
N HIS A 142 4.84 -5.35 -11.00
CA HIS A 142 5.23 -4.49 -12.11
C HIS A 142 6.18 -3.36 -11.69
N ILE A 143 5.98 -2.76 -10.50
CA ILE A 143 6.92 -1.77 -9.96
C ILE A 143 8.28 -2.40 -9.66
N ARG A 144 8.30 -3.62 -9.08
CA ARG A 144 9.53 -4.37 -8.79
C ARG A 144 10.33 -4.69 -10.05
N GLU A 145 9.66 -4.89 -11.19
CA GLU A 145 10.31 -5.09 -12.48
C GLU A 145 10.73 -3.75 -13.14
N PHE A 146 9.91 -2.72 -12.99
CA PHE A 146 10.13 -1.39 -13.56
C PHE A 146 11.37 -0.70 -12.98
N LEU A 147 11.57 -0.78 -11.66
CA LEU A 147 12.64 -0.04 -10.98
C LEU A 147 14.06 -0.45 -11.46
N PRO A 148 14.40 -1.75 -11.54
CA PRO A 148 15.67 -2.18 -12.13
C PRO A 148 15.76 -1.92 -13.62
N HIS A 149 14.63 -1.98 -14.35
CA HIS A 149 14.60 -1.74 -15.79
C HIS A 149 14.97 -0.29 -16.13
N THR A 150 14.26 0.67 -15.53
CA THR A 150 14.30 2.10 -15.90
C THR A 150 15.28 2.91 -15.06
N TYR A 151 15.31 2.69 -13.74
CA TYR A 151 16.12 3.49 -12.81
C TYR A 151 17.40 2.79 -12.35
N LYS A 152 17.61 1.51 -12.71
CA LYS A 152 18.74 0.67 -12.28
C LYS A 152 18.86 0.60 -10.75
N ARG A 153 17.72 0.58 -10.06
CA ARG A 153 17.61 0.49 -8.61
C ARG A 153 16.63 -0.60 -8.22
N GLU A 154 16.83 -1.20 -7.06
CA GLU A 154 15.90 -2.20 -6.53
C GLU A 154 14.64 -1.56 -5.92
N ASP A 155 14.78 -0.36 -5.35
CA ASP A 155 13.69 0.39 -4.73
C ASP A 155 13.88 1.91 -4.92
N ILE A 156 12.85 2.69 -4.60
CA ILE A 156 12.86 4.15 -4.69
C ILE A 156 12.32 4.80 -3.40
N PRO A 157 13.02 5.78 -2.81
CA PRO A 157 12.49 6.55 -1.68
C PRO A 157 11.21 7.29 -2.06
N LEU A 158 10.23 7.32 -1.16
CA LEU A 158 8.94 7.99 -1.41
C LEU A 158 9.13 9.47 -1.79
N LYS A 159 10.13 10.14 -1.20
CA LYS A 159 10.44 11.56 -1.46
C LYS A 159 11.00 11.83 -2.86
N GLU A 160 11.45 10.80 -3.59
CA GLU A 160 11.93 10.92 -4.97
C GLU A 160 10.82 10.71 -6.01
N LEU A 161 9.63 10.27 -5.58
CA LEU A 161 8.48 10.14 -6.47
C LEU A 161 8.10 11.51 -7.00
N ASN A 162 7.91 11.66 -8.30
CA ASN A 162 7.49 12.90 -8.95
C ASN A 162 6.66 12.57 -10.20
N LEU A 163 6.20 13.58 -10.93
CA LEU A 163 5.38 13.38 -12.13
C LEU A 163 6.12 12.57 -13.21
N THR A 164 7.44 12.75 -13.36
CA THR A 164 8.27 11.97 -14.29
C THR A 164 8.22 10.49 -13.95
N PHE A 165 8.37 10.12 -12.67
CA PHE A 165 8.23 8.73 -12.23
C PHE A 165 6.86 8.13 -12.58
N ILE A 166 5.78 8.90 -12.39
CA ILE A 166 4.42 8.44 -12.72
C ILE A 166 4.28 8.19 -14.22
N ASN A 167 4.78 9.09 -15.06
CA ASN A 167 4.73 8.97 -16.51
C ASN A 167 5.62 7.84 -17.03
N ASP A 168 6.83 7.69 -16.47
CA ASP A 168 7.77 6.62 -16.83
C ASP A 168 7.18 5.24 -16.51
N PHE A 169 6.49 5.12 -15.37
CA PHE A 169 5.81 3.87 -15.01
C PHE A 169 4.65 3.56 -15.94
N GLU A 170 3.82 4.55 -16.30
CA GLU A 170 2.79 4.36 -17.33
C GLU A 170 3.42 3.92 -18.66
N TYR A 171 4.49 4.58 -19.09
CA TYR A 171 5.19 4.26 -20.33
C TYR A 171 5.68 2.80 -20.31
N PHE A 172 6.31 2.36 -19.22
CA PHE A 172 6.72 0.97 -19.03
C PHE A 172 5.55 -0.02 -19.12
N LEU A 173 4.39 0.31 -18.53
CA LEU A 173 3.20 -0.53 -18.64
C LEU A 173 2.71 -0.66 -20.10
N ARG A 174 2.83 0.41 -20.89
CA ARG A 174 2.42 0.44 -22.30
C ARG A 174 3.42 -0.25 -23.23
N THR A 175 4.72 -0.04 -23.03
CA THR A 175 5.75 -0.57 -23.95
C THR A 175 6.21 -1.96 -23.57
N GLU A 176 6.64 -2.15 -22.32
CA GLU A 176 7.25 -3.40 -21.86
C GLU A 176 6.18 -4.43 -21.50
N LYS A 177 5.13 -3.99 -20.77
CA LYS A 177 4.02 -4.87 -20.40
C LYS A 177 2.92 -4.96 -21.45
N LYS A 178 3.00 -4.16 -22.51
CA LYS A 178 2.03 -4.12 -23.62
C LYS A 178 0.58 -4.05 -23.13
N CYS A 179 0.36 -3.34 -22.02
CA CYS A 179 -0.95 -3.21 -21.41
C CYS A 179 -1.84 -2.27 -22.25
N ARG A 180 -3.11 -2.66 -22.42
CA ARG A 180 -4.12 -1.80 -23.06
C ARG A 180 -4.49 -0.62 -22.15
N THR A 181 -5.02 0.47 -22.70
CA THR A 181 -5.36 1.71 -21.97
C THR A 181 -6.15 1.45 -20.68
N ASN A 182 -7.24 0.67 -20.73
CA ASN A 182 -8.06 0.38 -19.54
C ASN A 182 -7.33 -0.42 -18.46
N THR A 183 -6.34 -1.24 -18.85
CA THR A 183 -5.51 -1.99 -17.88
C THR A 183 -4.53 -1.04 -17.21
N VAL A 184 -3.85 -0.20 -18.00
CA VAL A 184 -2.96 0.85 -17.49
C VAL A 184 -3.73 1.75 -16.53
N TRP A 185 -4.89 2.27 -16.92
CA TRP A 185 -5.77 3.08 -16.07
C TRP A 185 -6.05 2.41 -14.72
N GLY A 186 -6.45 1.13 -14.74
CA GLY A 186 -6.71 0.36 -13.53
C GLY A 186 -5.47 0.17 -12.64
N TYR A 187 -4.29 0.00 -13.22
CA TYR A 187 -3.03 -0.11 -12.48
C TYR A 187 -2.58 1.22 -11.88
N MET A 188 -2.72 2.31 -12.63
CA MET A 188 -2.38 3.65 -12.18
C MET A 188 -3.28 4.11 -11.04
N ILE A 189 -4.55 3.68 -11.00
CA ILE A 189 -5.44 3.90 -9.84
C ILE A 189 -4.86 3.26 -8.57
N VAL A 190 -4.35 2.04 -8.63
CA VAL A 190 -3.83 1.41 -7.41
C VAL A 190 -2.51 2.03 -6.97
N LEU A 191 -1.61 2.41 -7.89
CA LEU A 191 -0.41 3.18 -7.53
C LEU A 191 -0.80 4.53 -6.90
N LYS A 192 -1.78 5.24 -7.48
CA LYS A 192 -2.31 6.48 -6.91
C LYS A 192 -2.87 6.29 -5.51
N HIS A 193 -3.55 5.17 -5.25
CA HIS A 193 -4.03 4.83 -3.92
C HIS A 193 -2.88 4.62 -2.92
N ILE A 194 -1.86 3.84 -3.26
CA ILE A 194 -0.69 3.63 -2.39
C ILE A 194 0.03 4.96 -2.08
N VAL A 195 0.23 5.80 -3.09
CA VAL A 195 0.82 7.13 -2.91
C VAL A 195 -0.07 8.03 -2.04
N SER A 196 -1.40 7.92 -2.16
CA SER A 196 -2.32 8.66 -1.30
C SER A 196 -2.24 8.22 0.16
N ILE A 197 -1.99 6.93 0.44
CA ILE A 197 -1.75 6.45 1.80
C ILE A 197 -0.49 7.12 2.38
N ALA A 198 0.63 7.11 1.63
CA ALA A 198 1.86 7.78 2.07
C ALA A 198 1.64 9.28 2.37
N ARG A 199 0.84 9.95 1.54
CA ARG A 199 0.53 11.38 1.72
C ARG A 199 -0.34 11.62 2.95
N ASN A 200 -1.39 10.82 3.13
CA ASN A 200 -2.31 10.97 4.25
C ASN A 200 -1.66 10.62 5.60
N ASP A 201 -0.68 9.72 5.59
CA ASP A 201 0.14 9.37 6.76
C ASP A 201 1.28 10.38 7.03
N GLY A 202 1.39 11.46 6.24
CA GLY A 202 2.42 12.51 6.39
C GLY A 202 3.82 12.13 5.90
N ARG A 203 4.00 10.93 5.34
CA ARG A 203 5.28 10.41 4.84
C ARG A 203 5.72 11.07 3.53
N LEU A 204 4.76 11.54 2.74
CA LEU A 204 4.97 12.21 1.47
C LEU A 204 4.28 13.59 1.47
N PRO A 205 5.01 14.71 1.59
CA PRO A 205 4.40 16.03 1.79
C PRO A 205 3.79 16.65 0.51
N PHE A 206 4.01 16.05 -0.65
CA PHE A 206 3.54 16.56 -1.93
C PHE A 206 2.87 15.46 -2.75
N ASN A 207 2.11 15.83 -3.79
CA ASN A 207 1.40 14.86 -4.63
C ASN A 207 2.14 14.62 -5.96
N PRO A 208 2.82 13.48 -6.18
CA PRO A 208 3.53 13.21 -7.42
C PRO A 208 2.58 12.96 -8.61
N PHE A 209 1.29 12.69 -8.34
CA PHE A 209 0.24 12.60 -9.36
C PHE A 209 -0.35 13.98 -9.73
N ALA A 210 0.15 15.09 -9.19
CA ALA A 210 -0.34 16.41 -9.57
C ALA A 210 -0.11 16.64 -11.08
N GLY A 211 -1.19 16.97 -11.80
CA GLY A 211 -1.16 17.16 -13.26
C GLY A 211 -1.23 15.86 -14.08
N TYR A 212 -1.18 14.69 -13.45
CA TYR A 212 -1.34 13.42 -14.15
C TYR A 212 -2.82 13.15 -14.47
N ILE A 213 -3.12 12.93 -15.75
CA ILE A 213 -4.47 12.64 -16.24
C ILE A 213 -4.44 11.29 -16.96
N ASN A 214 -5.31 10.39 -16.53
CA ASN A 214 -5.53 9.11 -17.20
C ASN A 214 -7.03 8.78 -17.11
N SER A 215 -7.61 8.44 -18.25
CA SER A 215 -9.04 8.15 -18.40
C SER A 215 -9.21 6.79 -19.06
N PRO A 216 -10.22 6.01 -18.66
CA PRO A 216 -10.54 4.78 -19.35
C PRO A 216 -11.11 5.11 -20.73
N GLU A 217 -10.86 4.23 -21.69
CA GLU A 217 -11.50 4.25 -22.99
C GLU A 217 -12.77 3.40 -22.95
N SER A 218 -13.86 3.93 -23.52
CA SER A 218 -15.05 3.11 -23.78
C SER A 218 -14.70 2.08 -24.85
N VAL A 219 -14.92 0.81 -24.53
CA VAL A 219 -14.72 -0.29 -25.48
C VAL A 219 -16.09 -0.89 -25.74
N ASP A 220 -16.50 -0.92 -27.01
CA ASP A 220 -17.70 -1.63 -27.42
C ASP A 220 -17.44 -3.14 -27.28
N ARG A 221 -18.23 -3.79 -26.44
CA ARG A 221 -18.17 -5.24 -26.21
C ARG A 221 -19.22 -6.00 -27.01
N GLY A 222 -20.02 -5.28 -27.81
CA GLY A 222 -21.25 -5.78 -28.38
C GLY A 222 -22.30 -6.09 -27.32
N TYR A 223 -23.42 -6.61 -27.79
CA TYR A 223 -24.49 -7.16 -26.98
C TYR A 223 -25.10 -8.32 -27.75
N ILE A 224 -25.84 -9.16 -27.05
CA ILE A 224 -26.52 -10.30 -27.65
C ILE A 224 -27.93 -9.88 -28.03
N THR A 225 -28.31 -10.12 -29.28
CA THR A 225 -29.63 -9.74 -29.80
C THR A 225 -30.72 -10.69 -29.30
N LYS A 226 -31.98 -10.29 -29.47
CA LYS A 226 -33.13 -11.12 -29.12
C LYS A 226 -33.13 -12.43 -29.93
N GLU A 227 -32.75 -12.36 -31.19
CA GLU A 227 -32.66 -13.49 -32.11
C GLU A 227 -31.57 -14.47 -31.66
N GLU A 228 -30.40 -13.96 -31.27
CA GLU A 228 -29.32 -14.79 -30.73
C GLU A 228 -29.70 -15.46 -29.40
N ILE A 229 -30.40 -14.75 -28.50
CA ILE A 229 -30.96 -15.34 -27.27
C ILE A 229 -31.93 -16.47 -27.63
N HIS A 230 -32.81 -16.25 -28.62
CA HIS A 230 -33.78 -17.26 -29.03
C HIS A 230 -33.11 -18.49 -29.65
N THR A 231 -32.09 -18.28 -30.50
CA THR A 231 -31.27 -19.36 -31.03
C THR A 231 -30.62 -20.15 -29.90
N MET A 232 -30.00 -19.48 -28.91
CA MET A 232 -29.40 -20.16 -27.75
C MET A 232 -30.44 -21.02 -27.02
N MET A 233 -31.62 -20.48 -26.72
CA MET A 233 -32.70 -21.20 -26.01
C MET A 233 -33.12 -22.50 -26.71
N ASN A 234 -33.12 -22.51 -28.05
CA ASN A 234 -33.60 -23.65 -28.85
C ASN A 234 -32.49 -24.59 -29.30
N THR A 235 -31.22 -24.23 -29.13
CA THR A 235 -30.09 -25.05 -29.60
C THR A 235 -29.89 -26.25 -28.67
N GLU A 236 -29.86 -27.46 -29.24
CA GLU A 236 -29.49 -28.67 -28.50
C GLU A 236 -28.02 -28.64 -28.07
N MET A 237 -27.79 -28.97 -26.80
CA MET A 237 -26.44 -28.91 -26.21
C MET A 237 -25.80 -30.31 -26.24
N PRO A 238 -24.48 -30.39 -26.45
CA PRO A 238 -23.78 -31.67 -26.61
C PRO A 238 -23.80 -32.52 -25.35
N ASP A 239 -23.84 -31.89 -24.17
CA ASP A 239 -23.93 -32.57 -22.88
C ASP A 239 -24.65 -31.71 -21.83
N LYS A 240 -24.91 -32.32 -20.67
CA LYS A 240 -25.63 -31.70 -19.55
C LYS A 240 -24.87 -30.54 -18.89
N THR A 241 -23.55 -30.50 -18.98
CA THR A 241 -22.74 -29.40 -18.45
C THR A 241 -22.88 -28.15 -19.31
N HIS A 242 -22.80 -28.31 -20.63
CA HIS A 242 -23.04 -27.22 -21.58
C HIS A 242 -24.50 -26.73 -21.50
N GLU A 243 -25.45 -27.65 -21.32
CA GLU A 243 -26.86 -27.31 -21.08
C GLU A 243 -27.05 -26.45 -19.84
N LEU A 244 -26.39 -26.82 -18.73
CA LEU A 244 -26.38 -26.05 -17.50
C LEU A 244 -25.75 -24.66 -17.69
N VAL A 245 -24.59 -24.56 -18.33
CA VAL A 245 -23.91 -23.28 -18.58
C VAL A 245 -24.80 -22.34 -19.40
N ARG A 246 -25.41 -22.85 -20.48
CA ARG A 246 -26.37 -22.12 -21.30
C ARG A 246 -27.56 -21.63 -20.48
N ASP A 247 -28.16 -22.51 -19.68
CA ASP A 247 -29.34 -22.17 -18.88
C ASP A 247 -29.01 -21.13 -17.79
N LEU A 248 -27.84 -21.22 -17.14
CA LEU A 248 -27.38 -20.21 -16.17
C LEU A 248 -27.11 -18.86 -16.84
N PHE A 249 -26.58 -18.88 -18.06
CA PHE A 249 -26.40 -17.67 -18.85
C PHE A 249 -27.76 -17.03 -19.19
N LEU A 250 -28.70 -17.81 -19.72
CA LEU A 250 -30.06 -17.35 -20.01
C LEU A 250 -30.78 -16.84 -18.75
N PHE A 251 -30.66 -17.55 -17.63
CA PHE A 251 -31.18 -17.08 -16.35
C PHE A 251 -30.63 -15.69 -15.99
N SER A 252 -29.33 -15.46 -16.18
CA SER A 252 -28.69 -14.16 -15.94
C SER A 252 -29.22 -13.09 -16.90
N VAL A 253 -29.45 -13.42 -18.17
CA VAL A 253 -30.02 -12.50 -19.18
C VAL A 253 -31.42 -12.04 -18.77
N PHE A 254 -32.30 -12.95 -18.36
CA PHE A 254 -33.68 -12.63 -18.01
C PHE A 254 -33.85 -12.02 -16.60
N THR A 255 -32.86 -12.16 -15.71
CA THR A 255 -32.92 -11.60 -14.34
C THR A 255 -32.02 -10.39 -14.14
N GLY A 256 -31.05 -10.13 -15.02
CA GLY A 256 -30.05 -9.08 -14.86
C GLY A 256 -29.03 -9.33 -13.73
N LEU A 257 -29.03 -10.52 -13.14
CA LEU A 257 -28.07 -10.89 -12.11
C LEU A 257 -26.70 -11.18 -12.72
N ALA A 258 -25.63 -10.72 -12.07
CA ALA A 258 -24.29 -11.11 -12.49
C ALA A 258 -24.02 -12.56 -12.08
N TYR A 259 -23.09 -13.22 -12.77
CA TYR A 259 -22.66 -14.59 -12.44
C TYR A 259 -22.35 -14.78 -10.95
N SER A 260 -21.69 -13.80 -10.31
CA SER A 260 -21.37 -13.89 -8.88
C SER A 260 -22.60 -13.91 -7.98
N ASP A 261 -23.69 -13.26 -8.39
CA ASP A 261 -24.94 -13.18 -7.65
C ASP A 261 -25.74 -14.48 -7.87
N VAL A 262 -25.87 -14.94 -9.11
CA VAL A 262 -26.47 -16.25 -9.45
C VAL A 262 -25.76 -17.38 -8.70
N LYS A 263 -24.42 -17.34 -8.65
CA LYS A 263 -23.61 -18.33 -7.93
C LYS A 263 -23.94 -18.44 -6.44
N ASN A 264 -24.30 -17.32 -5.80
CA ASN A 264 -24.57 -17.31 -4.36
C ASN A 264 -26.07 -17.40 -4.05
N LEU A 265 -26.94 -17.37 -5.06
CA LEU A 265 -28.38 -17.37 -4.90
C LEU A 265 -28.85 -18.62 -4.14
N THR A 266 -29.64 -18.41 -3.10
CA THR A 266 -30.22 -19.46 -2.25
C THR A 266 -31.73 -19.53 -2.45
N THR A 267 -32.33 -20.67 -2.10
CA THR A 267 -33.79 -20.82 -2.16
C THR A 267 -34.50 -19.85 -1.22
N ASP A 268 -33.87 -19.41 -0.13
CA ASP A 268 -34.40 -18.41 0.79
C ASP A 268 -34.54 -17.01 0.14
N ASN A 269 -33.79 -16.78 -0.95
CA ASN A 269 -33.94 -15.56 -1.75
C ASN A 269 -35.19 -15.61 -2.65
N LEU A 270 -35.85 -16.76 -2.78
CA LEU A 270 -37.07 -16.92 -3.58
C LEU A 270 -38.29 -16.77 -2.68
N GLN A 271 -39.06 -15.71 -2.90
CA GLN A 271 -40.21 -15.38 -2.06
C GLN A 271 -41.44 -15.08 -2.91
N THR A 272 -42.58 -15.66 -2.54
CA THR A 272 -43.86 -15.31 -3.17
C THR A 272 -44.42 -14.08 -2.48
N PHE A 273 -44.74 -13.05 -3.26
CA PHE A 273 -45.34 -11.82 -2.76
C PHE A 273 -46.87 -11.87 -2.81
N PHE A 274 -47.52 -10.82 -2.30
CA PHE A 274 -48.98 -10.66 -2.27
C PHE A 274 -49.63 -10.71 -3.67
N ASP A 275 -48.86 -10.47 -4.72
CA ASP A 275 -49.30 -10.54 -6.12
C ASP A 275 -49.33 -11.97 -6.67
N GLY A 276 -49.00 -12.97 -5.84
CA GLY A 276 -48.93 -14.39 -6.20
C GLY A 276 -47.73 -14.75 -7.09
N ASN A 277 -46.87 -13.79 -7.42
CA ASN A 277 -45.68 -14.03 -8.23
C ASN A 277 -44.49 -14.39 -7.34
N LEU A 278 -43.56 -15.17 -7.90
CA LEU A 278 -42.30 -15.48 -7.26
C LEU A 278 -41.28 -14.37 -7.56
N TRP A 279 -40.54 -13.95 -6.55
CA TRP A 279 -39.54 -12.88 -6.64
C TRP A 279 -38.19 -13.37 -6.14
N ILE A 280 -37.12 -12.89 -6.75
CA ILE A 280 -35.77 -12.96 -6.19
C ILE A 280 -35.54 -11.71 -5.35
N ILE A 281 -35.35 -11.88 -4.05
CA ILE A 281 -34.98 -10.83 -3.10
C ILE A 281 -33.56 -11.09 -2.64
N THR A 282 -32.62 -10.25 -3.08
CA THR A 282 -31.20 -10.42 -2.78
C THR A 282 -30.46 -9.09 -2.72
N ARG A 283 -29.20 -9.12 -2.27
CA ARG A 283 -28.27 -7.99 -2.33
C ARG A 283 -27.10 -8.34 -3.23
N ARG A 284 -26.74 -7.42 -4.14
CA ARG A 284 -25.63 -7.61 -5.10
C ARG A 284 -24.32 -7.80 -4.34
N LYS A 285 -23.55 -8.84 -4.67
CA LYS A 285 -22.32 -9.20 -3.95
C LYS A 285 -21.29 -8.07 -3.90
N LYS A 286 -21.15 -7.31 -4.99
CA LYS A 286 -20.08 -6.29 -5.13
C LYS A 286 -20.42 -4.97 -4.45
N THR A 287 -21.66 -4.52 -4.56
CA THR A 287 -22.10 -3.18 -4.14
C THR A 287 -22.97 -3.20 -2.89
N ASN A 288 -23.43 -4.38 -2.47
CA ASN A 288 -24.40 -4.58 -1.38
C ASN A 288 -25.74 -3.84 -1.59
N THR A 289 -26.07 -3.52 -2.85
CA THR A 289 -27.34 -2.88 -3.21
C THR A 289 -28.45 -3.91 -3.30
N GLU A 290 -29.64 -3.56 -2.82
CA GLU A 290 -30.83 -4.41 -2.91
C GLU A 290 -31.25 -4.63 -4.38
N SER A 291 -31.71 -5.85 -4.68
CA SER A 291 -32.14 -6.29 -6.00
C SER A 291 -33.38 -7.16 -5.82
N ASN A 292 -34.53 -6.63 -6.22
CA ASN A 292 -35.83 -7.30 -6.16
C ASN A 292 -36.31 -7.54 -7.59
N ILE A 293 -36.35 -8.81 -8.01
CA ILE A 293 -36.59 -9.18 -9.42
C ILE A 293 -37.76 -10.15 -9.48
N ARG A 294 -38.84 -9.77 -10.17
CA ARG A 294 -39.96 -10.68 -10.44
C ARG A 294 -39.51 -11.79 -11.39
N LEU A 295 -39.75 -13.05 -11.03
CA LEU A 295 -39.42 -14.19 -11.87
C LEU A 295 -40.45 -14.36 -12.98
N LEU A 296 -39.97 -14.23 -14.22
CA LEU A 296 -40.72 -14.56 -15.42
C LEU A 296 -40.67 -16.07 -15.70
N ASP A 297 -41.45 -16.52 -16.68
CA ASP A 297 -41.61 -17.95 -17.00
C ASP A 297 -40.31 -18.66 -17.33
N VAL A 298 -39.41 -18.03 -18.10
CA VAL A 298 -38.15 -18.65 -18.52
C VAL A 298 -37.21 -18.89 -17.33
N PRO A 299 -36.86 -17.88 -16.51
CA PRO A 299 -36.13 -18.10 -15.26
C PRO A 299 -36.77 -19.13 -14.33
N ARG A 300 -38.10 -19.11 -14.20
CA ARG A 300 -38.84 -20.05 -13.34
C ARG A 300 -38.68 -21.50 -13.81
N LYS A 301 -38.81 -21.75 -15.11
CA LYS A 301 -38.59 -23.09 -15.70
C LYS A 301 -37.16 -23.58 -15.48
N ILE A 302 -36.19 -22.68 -15.58
CA ILE A 302 -34.78 -23.00 -15.33
C ILE A 302 -34.57 -23.38 -13.86
N ILE A 303 -35.14 -22.64 -12.91
CA ILE A 303 -35.08 -22.99 -11.47
C ILE A 303 -35.67 -24.38 -11.22
N GLU A 304 -36.87 -24.66 -11.73
CA GLU A 304 -37.54 -25.95 -11.52
C GLU A 304 -36.76 -27.11 -12.16
N LYS A 305 -36.16 -26.90 -13.32
CA LYS A 305 -35.32 -27.91 -14.00
C LYS A 305 -34.14 -28.38 -13.15
N TYR A 306 -33.52 -27.49 -12.37
CA TYR A 306 -32.34 -27.80 -11.55
C TYR A 306 -32.65 -27.97 -10.05
N LYS A 307 -33.93 -27.99 -9.68
CA LYS A 307 -34.38 -28.12 -8.30
C LYS A 307 -33.87 -29.41 -7.66
N GLY A 308 -33.29 -29.29 -6.47
CA GLY A 308 -32.72 -30.42 -5.73
C GLY A 308 -31.38 -30.95 -6.26
N MET A 309 -30.82 -30.39 -7.34
CA MET A 309 -29.51 -30.79 -7.86
C MET A 309 -28.34 -30.03 -7.21
N ALA A 310 -28.62 -28.89 -6.58
CA ALA A 310 -27.64 -28.04 -5.92
C ALA A 310 -27.45 -28.44 -4.44
N LYS A 311 -26.24 -28.24 -3.91
CA LYS A 311 -25.92 -28.42 -2.48
C LYS A 311 -26.08 -27.10 -1.71
N ASP A 312 -26.07 -27.18 -0.37
CA ASP A 312 -25.96 -26.03 0.54
C ASP A 312 -27.00 -24.92 0.33
N ASN A 313 -28.28 -25.31 0.14
CA ASN A 313 -29.41 -24.40 -0.05
C ASN A 313 -29.30 -23.48 -1.28
N LYS A 314 -28.42 -23.79 -2.23
CA LYS A 314 -28.25 -23.03 -3.47
C LYS A 314 -29.37 -23.33 -4.46
N VAL A 315 -29.71 -22.33 -5.28
CA VAL A 315 -30.71 -22.51 -6.35
C VAL A 315 -30.14 -23.35 -7.50
N PHE A 316 -28.85 -23.20 -7.81
CA PHE A 316 -28.22 -23.85 -8.96
C PHE A 316 -26.95 -24.61 -8.60
N PRO A 317 -26.71 -25.78 -9.23
CA PRO A 317 -25.41 -26.44 -9.17
C PRO A 317 -24.42 -25.68 -10.05
N MET A 318 -23.60 -24.82 -9.46
CA MET A 318 -22.71 -23.95 -10.24
C MET A 318 -21.49 -24.72 -10.73
N PRO A 319 -21.16 -24.65 -12.05
CA PRO A 319 -19.92 -25.24 -12.55
C PRO A 319 -18.72 -24.54 -11.89
N SER A 320 -17.79 -25.32 -11.37
CA SER A 320 -16.49 -24.81 -10.96
C SER A 320 -15.61 -24.72 -12.20
N ASN A 321 -15.14 -23.52 -12.54
CA ASN A 321 -13.95 -23.43 -13.36
C ASN A 321 -12.79 -23.91 -12.48
N THR A 322 -12.47 -25.19 -12.55
CA THR A 322 -11.18 -25.72 -12.13
C THR A 322 -10.16 -25.16 -13.13
N THR A 323 -9.65 -23.96 -12.84
CA THR A 323 -8.36 -23.52 -13.41
C THR A 323 -7.23 -24.26 -12.74
#